data_AF-A0A8T0I149-F1
#
_entry.id   AF-A0A8T0I149-F1
#
_cell.length_a   1.000
_cell.length_b   1.000
_cell.length_c   1.000
_cell.angle_alpha   90.00
_cell.angle_beta   90.00
_cell.angle_gamma   90.00
#
_symmetry.space_group_name_H-M   'P 1'
#
loop_
_entity.id
_entity.type
_entity.pdbx_description
1 polymer ?
#
loop_
_entity_poly.entity_id
_entity_poly.type
_entity_poly.pdbx_seq_one_letter_code
_entity_poly.pdbx_strand_id
1 'polypeptide(L)'
;MAVAWSCLLLVLLVWLSCIDRTGAAGATFTFVNSCGFTVWVGVQSNGGIALLAGGGFELAAGSKNAVSAPAGWGGRFWGRTGCNFDSSGQGKCETGDCGGVLKCGGTGGAPPASLAEITLDGANGDDFYDISLVDGYNLPLEMTPSGGTGVCGSPGCTYNLNDNCPQVLQLVAQGLVIGCKSACAAFDTPEYCCTGAYGSPTTCPATEYSNAFKAACPTAYSYAYDDATSTFTCKGANYAITFCPYGTSAGVRYSARVEFILLLCIAAFLFLHAQ
;
A
#
# COMPACT_ATOMS: atom_id res chain seq x y z
N MET A 1 22.17 63.32 9.71
CA MET A 1 22.76 62.23 8.89
C MET A 1 22.71 60.85 9.57
N ALA A 2 22.63 60.74 10.91
CA ALA A 2 22.57 59.44 11.60
C ALA A 2 21.22 58.70 11.54
N VAL A 3 20.10 59.40 11.30
CA VAL A 3 18.74 58.79 11.32
C VAL A 3 18.44 57.97 10.05
N ALA A 4 19.05 58.34 8.92
CA ALA A 4 18.81 57.67 7.63
C ALA A 4 19.48 56.28 7.54
N TRP A 5 20.58 56.08 8.27
CA TRP A 5 21.30 54.80 8.27
C TRP A 5 20.60 53.74 9.14
N SER A 6 19.91 54.15 10.21
CA SER A 6 19.14 53.25 11.07
C SER A 6 17.91 52.66 10.38
N CYS A 7 17.25 53.42 9.48
CA CYS A 7 16.14 52.91 8.68
C CYS A 7 16.59 51.90 7.61
N LEU A 8 17.77 52.08 6.99
CA LEU A 8 18.28 51.14 5.98
C LEU A 8 18.67 49.78 6.58
N LEU A 9 19.23 49.77 7.80
CA LEU A 9 19.59 48.54 8.52
C LEU A 9 18.35 47.74 8.98
N LEU A 10 17.28 48.44 9.38
CA LEU A 10 16.00 47.80 9.74
C LEU A 10 15.29 47.19 8.51
N VAL A 11 15.34 47.86 7.35
CA VAL A 11 14.76 47.31 6.10
C VAL A 11 15.54 46.09 5.61
N LEU A 12 16.87 46.05 5.77
CA LEU A 12 17.70 44.91 5.40
C LEU A 12 17.47 43.69 6.32
N LEU A 13 17.27 43.89 7.62
CA LEU A 13 16.95 42.83 8.59
C LEU A 13 15.53 42.27 8.41
N VAL A 14 14.57 43.11 8.00
CA VAL A 14 13.22 42.65 7.64
C VAL A 14 13.24 41.87 6.31
N TRP A 15 14.06 42.28 5.33
CA TRP A 15 14.27 41.52 4.07
C TRP A 15 14.97 40.17 4.27
N LEU A 16 15.90 40.08 5.23
CA LEU A 16 16.53 38.80 5.63
C LEU A 16 15.60 37.89 6.45
N SER A 17 14.48 38.43 6.98
CA SER A 17 13.48 37.66 7.72
C SER A 17 12.37 37.09 6.81
N CYS A 18 12.32 37.49 5.54
CA CYS A 18 11.43 36.93 4.50
C CYS A 18 12.19 36.21 3.39
N ILE A 19 13.34 35.60 3.72
CA ILE A 19 13.67 34.33 3.08
C ILE A 19 12.60 33.38 3.59
N ASP A 20 11.52 33.24 2.81
CA ASP A 20 10.69 32.05 2.86
C ASP A 20 11.67 30.89 2.76
N ARG A 21 11.95 30.25 3.89
CA ARG A 21 12.26 28.83 3.83
C ARG A 21 11.01 28.29 3.15
N THR A 22 11.11 27.98 1.87
CA THR A 22 10.20 27.04 1.22
C THR A 22 10.43 25.74 1.97
N GLY A 23 9.84 25.63 3.17
CA GLY A 23 9.72 24.40 3.89
C GLY A 23 9.03 23.49 2.92
N ALA A 24 9.67 22.37 2.61
CA ALA A 24 9.03 21.33 1.84
C ALA A 24 7.62 21.10 2.43
N ALA A 25 6.61 21.11 1.56
CA ALA A 25 5.24 20.95 2.00
C ALA A 25 5.02 19.46 2.23
N GLY A 26 4.55 19.08 3.43
CA GLY A 26 4.13 17.71 3.67
C GLY A 26 3.00 17.28 2.72
N ALA A 27 2.83 15.97 2.53
CA ALA A 27 1.79 15.43 1.68
C ALA A 27 0.58 14.94 2.48
N THR A 28 -0.59 14.93 1.84
CA THR A 28 -1.78 14.22 2.33
C THR A 28 -1.98 12.93 1.55
N PHE A 29 -2.05 11.82 2.28
CA PHE A 29 -2.41 10.51 1.76
C PHE A 29 -3.90 10.27 1.94
N THR A 30 -4.64 10.13 0.84
CA THR A 30 -6.06 9.79 0.83
C THR A 30 -6.22 8.31 0.52
N PHE A 31 -6.58 7.52 1.51
CA PHE A 31 -6.87 6.10 1.36
C PHE A 31 -8.30 5.91 0.88
N VAL A 32 -8.48 5.14 -0.17
CA VAL A 32 -9.78 4.85 -0.78
C VAL A 32 -9.98 3.35 -0.79
N ASN A 33 -11.02 2.85 -0.12
CA ASN A 33 -11.40 1.45 -0.23
C ASN A 33 -12.54 1.31 -1.24
N SER A 34 -12.19 0.93 -2.47
CA SER A 34 -13.14 0.57 -3.51
C SER A 34 -13.42 -0.94 -3.57
N CYS A 35 -12.90 -1.72 -2.62
CA CYS A 35 -13.22 -3.13 -2.49
C CYS A 35 -14.65 -3.31 -1.94
N GLY A 36 -15.26 -4.46 -2.23
CA GLY A 36 -16.57 -4.86 -1.67
C GLY A 36 -16.53 -5.33 -0.21
N PHE A 37 -15.42 -5.13 0.50
CA PHE A 37 -15.16 -5.59 1.86
C PHE A 37 -14.28 -4.59 2.62
N THR A 38 -14.27 -4.68 3.96
CA THR A 38 -13.41 -3.85 4.80
C THR A 38 -11.93 -4.20 4.61
N VAL A 39 -11.10 -3.16 4.45
CA VAL A 39 -9.64 -3.27 4.44
C VAL A 39 -9.11 -2.63 5.71
N TRP A 40 -8.14 -3.28 6.36
CA TRP A 40 -7.43 -2.67 7.48
C TRP A 40 -6.07 -2.18 7.00
N VAL A 41 -5.94 -0.87 6.85
CA VAL A 41 -4.70 -0.25 6.39
C VAL A 41 -3.61 -0.47 7.42
N GLY A 42 -2.44 -0.91 6.97
CA GLY A 42 -1.19 -0.92 7.72
C GLY A 42 -0.30 0.24 7.26
N VAL A 43 0.44 0.82 8.21
CA VAL A 43 1.38 1.91 7.96
C VAL A 43 2.70 1.61 8.66
N GLN A 44 3.79 1.64 7.90
CA GLN A 44 5.14 1.54 8.44
C GLN A 44 5.95 2.74 7.95
N SER A 45 6.52 3.49 8.89
CA SER A 45 7.47 4.56 8.59
C SER A 45 8.89 4.02 8.55
N ASN A 46 9.76 4.64 7.74
CA ASN A 46 11.18 4.32 7.72
C ASN A 46 11.83 4.62 9.08
N GLY A 47 12.98 3.99 9.34
CA GLY A 47 13.71 4.16 10.60
C GLY A 47 14.00 5.62 10.92
N GLY A 48 13.61 6.07 12.13
CA GLY A 48 13.80 7.45 12.59
C GLY A 48 12.76 8.45 12.08
N ILE A 49 11.77 8.03 11.27
CA ILE A 49 10.68 8.88 10.79
C ILE A 49 9.43 8.70 11.67
N ALA A 50 8.66 9.78 11.84
CA ALA A 50 7.44 9.78 12.64
C ALA A 50 6.37 8.79 12.11
N LEU A 51 5.84 7.97 13.02
CA LEU A 51 4.79 7.00 12.70
C LEU A 51 3.45 7.70 12.45
N LEU A 52 2.85 7.44 11.28
CA LEU A 52 1.52 7.99 10.96
C LEU A 52 0.40 7.07 11.45
N ALA A 53 -0.72 7.68 11.85
CA ALA A 53 -1.96 6.99 12.25
C ALA A 53 -1.80 5.87 13.31
N GLY A 54 -0.72 5.88 14.09
CA GLY A 54 -0.38 4.79 15.02
C GLY A 54 -0.05 3.46 14.33
N GLY A 55 0.24 3.47 13.03
CA GLY A 55 0.61 2.27 12.26
C GLY A 55 -0.54 1.55 11.58
N GLY A 56 -1.79 2.04 11.65
CA GLY A 56 -2.89 1.43 10.91
C GLY A 56 -4.28 1.88 11.32
N PHE A 57 -5.29 1.53 10.55
CA PHE A 57 -6.70 1.84 10.85
C PHE A 57 -7.63 0.97 9.99
N GLU A 58 -8.88 0.85 10.42
CA GLU A 58 -9.92 0.22 9.63
C GLU A 58 -10.44 1.18 8.56
N LEU A 59 -10.71 0.67 7.36
CA LEU A 59 -11.28 1.39 6.25
C LEU A 59 -12.41 0.56 5.64
N ALA A 60 -13.66 0.90 6.01
CA ALA A 60 -14.86 0.21 5.55
C ALA A 60 -15.02 0.28 4.01
N ALA A 61 -15.76 -0.68 3.45
CA ALA A 61 -16.04 -0.71 2.01
C ALA A 61 -16.67 0.62 1.53
N GLY A 62 -16.19 1.12 0.39
CA GLY A 62 -16.62 2.39 -0.20
C GLY A 62 -16.17 3.66 0.54
N SER A 63 -15.47 3.52 1.67
CA SER A 63 -15.06 4.64 2.51
C SER A 63 -13.70 5.21 2.12
N LYS A 64 -13.44 6.43 2.60
CA LYS A 64 -12.17 7.14 2.43
C LYS A 64 -11.66 7.66 3.76
N ASN A 65 -10.35 7.75 3.90
CA ASN A 65 -9.70 8.39 5.05
C ASN A 65 -8.46 9.16 4.60
N ALA A 66 -8.16 10.29 5.23
CA ALA A 66 -7.00 11.11 4.90
C ALA A 66 -6.01 11.14 6.07
N VAL A 67 -4.72 10.98 5.77
CA VAL A 67 -3.62 11.06 6.73
C VAL A 67 -2.58 12.04 6.21
N SER A 68 -2.29 13.08 6.98
CA SER A 68 -1.22 14.03 6.65
C SER A 68 0.12 13.49 7.11
N ALA A 69 1.13 13.67 6.28
CA ALA A 69 2.52 13.34 6.56
C ALA A 69 3.37 14.62 6.58
N PRO A 70 4.41 14.67 7.44
CA PRO A 70 5.37 15.76 7.38
C PRO A 70 6.17 15.72 6.07
N ALA A 71 6.83 16.83 5.77
CA ALA A 71 7.82 16.88 4.70
C ALA A 71 8.95 15.87 4.95
N GLY A 72 9.51 15.31 3.88
CA GLY A 72 10.55 14.29 3.95
C GLY A 72 10.08 12.94 4.53
N TRP A 73 8.78 12.73 4.69
CA TRP A 73 8.27 11.46 5.20
C TRP A 73 8.53 10.33 4.21
N GLY A 74 9.04 9.21 4.71
CA GLY A 74 9.22 8.00 3.94
C GLY A 74 8.66 6.78 4.68
N GLY A 75 8.08 5.87 3.93
CA GLY A 75 7.49 4.66 4.47
C GLY A 75 6.64 3.91 3.44
N ARG A 76 5.85 2.98 3.94
CA ARG A 76 4.99 2.13 3.13
C ARG A 76 3.62 1.89 3.75
N PHE A 77 2.68 1.62 2.87
CA PHE A 77 1.28 1.35 3.18
C PHE A 77 0.85 0.04 2.54
N TRP A 78 -0.07 -0.68 3.17
CA TRP A 78 -0.67 -1.88 2.61
C TRP A 78 -2.08 -2.10 3.13
N GLY A 79 -2.85 -2.93 2.44
CA GLY A 79 -4.17 -3.36 2.87
C GLY A 79 -4.10 -4.74 3.53
N ARG A 80 -4.75 -4.92 4.68
CA ARG A 80 -4.95 -6.22 5.32
C ARG A 80 -6.37 -6.71 5.09
N THR A 81 -6.53 -8.00 4.91
CA THR A 81 -7.83 -8.64 4.63
C THR A 81 -8.16 -9.74 5.64
N GLY A 82 -9.45 -10.05 5.79
CA GLY A 82 -9.92 -11.11 6.69
C GLY A 82 -9.58 -10.87 8.16
N CYS A 83 -9.57 -9.60 8.59
CA CYS A 83 -9.19 -9.26 9.96
C CYS A 83 -10.36 -9.41 10.93
N ASN A 84 -10.02 -9.85 12.15
CA ASN A 84 -10.92 -9.81 13.30
C ASN A 84 -10.14 -9.29 14.51
N PHE A 85 -10.55 -8.13 15.03
CA PHE A 85 -9.94 -7.49 16.19
C PHE A 85 -10.98 -7.32 17.31
N ASP A 86 -10.55 -7.52 18.55
CA ASP A 86 -11.34 -7.19 19.72
C ASP A 86 -11.35 -5.66 20.00
N SER A 87 -12.07 -5.25 21.05
CA SER A 87 -12.17 -3.84 21.46
C SER A 87 -10.84 -3.23 21.92
N SER A 88 -9.83 -4.04 22.23
CA SER A 88 -8.47 -3.60 22.55
C SER A 88 -7.57 -3.50 21.32
N GLY A 89 -8.08 -3.86 20.14
CA GLY A 89 -7.33 -3.88 18.89
C GLY A 89 -6.41 -5.09 18.74
N GLN A 90 -6.61 -6.15 19.52
CA GLN A 90 -5.88 -7.41 19.41
C GLN A 90 -6.67 -8.42 18.58
N GLY A 91 -5.98 -9.22 17.76
CA GLY A 91 -6.66 -10.07 16.79
C GLY A 91 -5.71 -10.68 15.77
N LYS A 92 -6.20 -10.87 14.54
CA LYS A 92 -5.41 -11.40 13.42
C LYS A 92 -6.05 -11.06 12.08
N CYS A 93 -5.24 -10.89 11.05
CA CYS A 93 -5.64 -10.86 9.64
C CYS A 93 -5.21 -12.11 8.86
N GLU A 94 -5.94 -12.44 7.80
CA GLU A 94 -5.60 -13.55 6.90
C GLU A 94 -4.42 -13.19 5.98
N THR A 95 -4.33 -11.92 5.56
CA THR A 95 -3.20 -11.39 4.77
C THR A 95 -2.67 -10.08 5.34
N GLY A 96 -1.37 -9.83 5.17
CA GLY A 96 -0.72 -8.57 5.57
C GLY A 96 -0.70 -8.31 7.08
N ASP A 97 -0.97 -9.32 7.93
CA ASP A 97 -0.99 -9.16 9.38
C ASP A 97 0.33 -8.59 9.92
N CYS A 98 0.28 -7.75 10.94
CA CYS A 98 1.46 -7.07 11.49
C CYS A 98 1.69 -7.40 12.97
N GLY A 99 1.44 -8.65 13.36
CA GLY A 99 1.64 -9.15 14.72
C GLY A 99 0.36 -9.20 15.56
N GLY A 100 -0.80 -9.37 14.91
CA GLY A 100 -2.08 -9.54 15.57
C GLY A 100 -2.64 -8.28 16.23
N VAL A 101 -2.29 -7.10 15.69
CA VAL A 101 -2.71 -5.80 16.23
C VAL A 101 -3.31 -4.90 15.15
N LEU A 102 -4.35 -4.12 15.51
CA LEU A 102 -4.96 -3.14 14.61
C LEU A 102 -3.97 -2.02 14.26
N LYS A 103 -3.19 -1.57 15.24
CA LYS A 103 -2.18 -0.53 15.14
C LYS A 103 -0.81 -1.19 15.02
N CYS A 104 -0.22 -1.25 13.82
CA CYS A 104 1.01 -2.02 13.58
C CYS A 104 2.24 -1.49 14.33
N GLY A 105 2.19 -0.27 14.89
CA GLY A 105 3.28 0.25 15.72
C GLY A 105 4.63 0.38 15.00
N GLY A 106 4.63 0.44 13.66
CA GLY A 106 5.85 0.43 12.84
C GLY A 106 6.33 -0.96 12.42
N THR A 107 5.63 -2.04 12.79
CA THR A 107 5.88 -3.39 12.28
C THR A 107 5.35 -3.51 10.84
N GLY A 108 6.12 -4.13 9.95
CA GLY A 108 5.70 -4.39 8.57
C GLY A 108 4.66 -5.51 8.49
N GLY A 109 3.87 -5.51 7.41
CA GLY A 109 2.93 -6.59 7.14
C GLY A 109 3.65 -7.89 6.77
N ALA A 110 3.11 -9.02 7.21
CA ALA A 110 3.58 -10.35 6.82
C ALA A 110 3.22 -10.62 5.34
N PRO A 111 4.19 -11.04 4.49
CA PRO A 111 3.93 -11.45 3.11
C PRO A 111 2.93 -12.62 3.00
N PRO A 112 2.07 -12.67 1.96
CA PRO A 112 2.03 -11.75 0.84
C PRO A 112 1.26 -10.45 1.14
N ALA A 113 1.80 -9.31 0.70
CA ALA A 113 1.14 -8.01 0.77
C ALA A 113 1.57 -7.10 -0.38
N SER A 114 0.59 -6.57 -1.12
CA SER A 114 0.83 -5.49 -2.09
C SER A 114 1.16 -4.19 -1.35
N LEU A 115 2.24 -3.52 -1.72
CA LEU A 115 2.74 -2.33 -1.02
C LEU A 115 2.58 -1.08 -1.90
N ALA A 116 2.27 0.05 -1.25
CA ALA A 116 2.51 1.38 -1.80
C ALA A 116 3.65 2.01 -1.00
N GLU A 117 4.76 2.32 -1.67
CA GLU A 117 5.99 2.81 -1.03
C GLU A 117 6.26 4.24 -1.49
N ILE A 118 6.72 5.10 -0.58
CA ILE A 118 7.01 6.49 -0.91
C ILE A 118 8.11 7.07 -0.04
N THR A 119 8.94 7.92 -0.64
CA THR A 119 9.84 8.84 0.02
C THR A 119 9.57 10.25 -0.50
N LEU A 120 8.99 11.10 0.34
CA LEU A 120 8.75 12.51 0.02
C LEU A 120 10.05 13.29 0.06
N ASP A 121 10.15 14.33 -0.77
CA ASP A 121 11.27 15.29 -0.77
C ASP A 121 12.65 14.63 -0.86
N GLY A 122 12.77 13.59 -1.69
CA GLY A 122 14.01 12.86 -1.95
C GLY A 122 15.02 13.68 -2.77
N ALA A 123 15.80 12.98 -3.61
CA ALA A 123 16.80 13.63 -4.46
C ALA A 123 16.16 14.75 -5.31
N ASN A 124 16.79 15.94 -5.32
CA ASN A 124 16.31 17.13 -6.04
C ASN A 124 14.91 17.63 -5.64
N GLY A 125 14.41 17.25 -4.46
CA GLY A 125 13.05 17.56 -4.01
C GLY A 125 11.97 16.81 -4.80
N ASP A 126 12.33 15.69 -5.44
CA ASP A 126 11.37 14.75 -6.02
C ASP A 126 10.86 13.80 -4.94
N ASP A 127 9.56 13.59 -4.91
CA ASP A 127 8.96 12.43 -4.26
C ASP A 127 9.24 11.20 -5.13
N PHE A 128 9.67 10.11 -4.52
CA PHE A 128 9.86 8.80 -5.16
C PHE A 128 8.81 7.86 -4.64
N TYR A 129 8.01 7.26 -5.51
CA TYR A 129 6.91 6.41 -5.11
C TYR A 129 6.65 5.28 -6.09
N ASP A 130 6.05 4.21 -5.60
CA ASP A 130 5.81 3.01 -6.38
C ASP A 130 4.73 2.12 -5.76
N ILE A 131 4.25 1.17 -6.57
CA ILE A 131 3.55 -0.02 -6.10
C ILE A 131 4.53 -1.19 -6.18
N SER A 132 4.62 -1.98 -5.12
CA SER A 132 5.60 -3.04 -5.00
C SER A 132 4.97 -4.37 -4.62
N LEU A 133 5.36 -5.40 -5.38
CA LEU A 133 4.98 -6.80 -5.20
C LEU A 133 6.18 -7.66 -4.76
N VAL A 134 7.26 -7.03 -4.31
CA VAL A 134 8.45 -7.70 -3.77
C VAL A 134 8.07 -8.57 -2.57
N ASP A 135 7.14 -8.09 -1.74
CA ASP A 135 6.55 -8.81 -0.62
C ASP A 135 5.30 -9.62 -1.03
N GLY A 136 5.08 -9.85 -2.31
CA GLY A 136 3.93 -10.58 -2.84
C GLY A 136 2.71 -9.70 -3.14
N TYR A 137 1.58 -10.36 -3.36
CA TYR A 137 0.31 -9.73 -3.71
C TYR A 137 -0.81 -10.31 -2.83
N ASN A 138 -1.71 -9.46 -2.33
CA ASN A 138 -2.93 -9.92 -1.66
C ASN A 138 -4.19 -9.26 -2.22
N LEU A 139 -4.14 -7.95 -2.52
CA LEU A 139 -5.22 -7.22 -3.17
C LEU A 139 -4.71 -6.21 -4.19
N PRO A 140 -5.56 -5.77 -5.15
CA PRO A 140 -5.19 -4.75 -6.11
C PRO A 140 -4.99 -3.40 -5.44
N LEU A 141 -3.97 -2.67 -5.87
CA LEU A 141 -3.53 -1.42 -5.28
C LEU A 141 -3.04 -0.47 -6.36
N GLU A 142 -3.38 0.80 -6.23
CA GLU A 142 -2.92 1.88 -7.10
C GLU A 142 -2.60 3.12 -6.27
N MET A 143 -1.55 3.84 -6.65
CA MET A 143 -1.19 5.12 -6.06
C MET A 143 -1.24 6.20 -7.14
N THR A 144 -2.10 7.19 -6.94
CA THR A 144 -2.31 8.27 -7.90
C THR A 144 -1.94 9.62 -7.26
N PRO A 145 -0.94 10.34 -7.80
CA PRO A 145 -0.65 11.70 -7.34
C PRO A 145 -1.77 12.67 -7.75
N SER A 146 -1.97 13.70 -6.93
CA SER A 146 -2.93 14.79 -7.17
C SER A 146 -2.26 16.13 -6.90
N GLY A 147 -2.35 17.01 -7.90
CA GLY A 147 -1.52 18.22 -7.96
C GLY A 147 -0.07 17.88 -8.29
N GLY A 148 0.86 18.70 -7.79
CA GLY A 148 2.28 18.55 -8.03
C GLY A 148 2.73 18.88 -9.45
N THR A 149 4.03 18.70 -9.71
CA THR A 149 4.67 18.94 -11.02
C THR A 149 5.64 17.83 -11.38
N GLY A 150 5.84 17.61 -12.67
CA GLY A 150 6.66 16.50 -13.20
C GLY A 150 5.82 15.53 -14.03
N VAL A 151 6.30 14.29 -14.18
CA VAL A 151 5.57 13.24 -14.91
C VAL A 151 4.36 12.75 -14.10
N CYS A 152 4.54 12.57 -12.78
CA CYS A 152 3.45 12.28 -11.84
C CYS A 152 2.54 11.12 -12.31
N GLY A 153 3.13 9.97 -12.65
CA GLY A 153 2.38 8.81 -13.11
C GLY A 153 1.62 8.10 -11.98
N SER A 154 0.72 7.20 -12.34
CA SER A 154 -0.07 6.41 -11.39
C SER A 154 0.35 4.92 -11.43
N PRO A 155 1.36 4.49 -10.65
CA PRO A 155 1.70 3.08 -10.55
C PRO A 155 0.56 2.27 -9.93
N GLY A 156 0.40 1.04 -10.41
CA GLY A 156 -0.71 0.19 -9.99
C GLY A 156 -0.51 -1.28 -10.34
N CYS A 157 -1.04 -2.14 -9.48
CA CYS A 157 -1.31 -3.54 -9.79
C CYS A 157 -2.82 -3.75 -9.67
N THR A 158 -3.52 -3.46 -10.76
CA THR A 158 -5.00 -3.45 -10.81
C THR A 158 -5.59 -4.78 -11.28
N TYR A 159 -4.74 -5.65 -11.82
CA TYR A 159 -5.07 -7.03 -12.14
C TYR A 159 -5.17 -7.88 -10.87
N ASN A 160 -6.12 -8.82 -10.82
CA ASN A 160 -6.23 -9.76 -9.71
C ASN A 160 -5.25 -10.93 -9.89
N LEU A 161 -4.03 -10.78 -9.37
CA LEU A 161 -2.99 -11.81 -9.44
C LEU A 161 -3.38 -13.13 -8.75
N ASN A 162 -4.32 -13.11 -7.80
CA ASN A 162 -4.79 -14.34 -7.14
C ASN A 162 -5.47 -15.31 -8.12
N ASP A 163 -6.08 -14.81 -9.20
CA ASP A 163 -6.82 -15.63 -10.17
C ASP A 163 -5.90 -16.54 -10.99
N ASN A 164 -4.63 -16.15 -11.18
CA ASN A 164 -3.63 -16.89 -11.95
C ASN A 164 -2.32 -17.08 -11.17
N CYS A 165 -2.38 -17.02 -9.84
CA CYS A 165 -1.21 -17.23 -9.00
C CYS A 165 -0.69 -18.66 -9.19
N PRO A 166 0.61 -18.87 -9.53
CA PRO A 166 1.18 -20.20 -9.63
C PRO A 166 0.99 -20.99 -8.34
N GLN A 167 0.65 -22.28 -8.43
CA GLN A 167 0.29 -23.10 -7.27
C GLN A 167 1.33 -23.07 -6.14
N VAL A 168 2.63 -23.02 -6.50
CA VAL A 168 3.74 -22.98 -5.53
C VAL A 168 3.80 -21.68 -4.72
N LEU A 169 3.14 -20.62 -5.20
CA LEU A 169 3.12 -19.28 -4.60
C LEU A 169 1.79 -18.97 -3.89
N GLN A 170 0.77 -19.82 -4.02
CA GLN A 170 -0.56 -19.53 -3.49
C GLN A 170 -0.57 -19.51 -1.95
N LEU A 171 -1.16 -18.47 -1.38
CA LEU A 171 -1.69 -18.49 -0.02
C LEU A 171 -3.18 -18.81 -0.09
N VAL A 172 -3.58 -19.92 0.54
CA VAL A 172 -4.97 -20.42 0.48
C VAL A 172 -5.62 -20.35 1.85
N ALA A 173 -6.83 -19.80 1.91
CA ALA A 173 -7.71 -19.88 3.07
C ALA A 173 -9.10 -20.30 2.61
N GLN A 174 -9.72 -21.24 3.33
CA GLN A 174 -11.09 -21.70 3.05
C GLN A 174 -11.31 -22.17 1.60
N GLY A 175 -10.27 -22.72 0.98
CA GLY A 175 -10.29 -23.20 -0.42
C GLY A 175 -10.18 -22.10 -1.48
N LEU A 176 -9.92 -20.85 -1.08
CA LEU A 176 -9.72 -19.71 -1.98
C LEU A 176 -8.27 -19.23 -1.91
N VAL A 177 -7.71 -18.85 -3.07
CA VAL A 177 -6.43 -18.13 -3.13
C VAL A 177 -6.66 -16.71 -2.66
N ILE A 178 -6.16 -16.38 -1.47
CA ILE A 178 -6.32 -15.08 -0.82
C ILE A 178 -5.09 -14.19 -0.98
N GLY A 179 -3.98 -14.76 -1.47
CA GLY A 179 -2.76 -14.03 -1.78
C GLY A 179 -1.82 -14.86 -2.65
N CYS A 180 -0.87 -14.18 -3.28
CA CYS A 180 0.19 -14.76 -4.08
C CYS A 180 1.54 -14.29 -3.53
N LYS A 181 2.31 -15.23 -2.96
CA LYS A 181 3.66 -14.96 -2.48
C LYS A 181 4.57 -14.55 -3.63
N SER A 182 5.50 -13.64 -3.38
CA SER A 182 6.68 -13.51 -4.24
C SER A 182 7.55 -14.76 -4.11
N ALA A 183 8.48 -14.95 -5.05
CA ALA A 183 9.42 -16.06 -4.96
C ALA A 183 10.28 -15.98 -3.69
N CYS A 184 10.69 -14.78 -3.27
CA CYS A 184 11.41 -14.61 -2.00
C CYS A 184 10.58 -15.10 -0.81
N ALA A 185 9.32 -14.67 -0.70
CA ALA A 185 8.43 -15.09 0.39
C ALA A 185 8.05 -16.59 0.35
N ALA A 186 8.17 -17.24 -0.80
CA ALA A 186 7.87 -18.66 -0.97
C ALA A 186 9.07 -19.57 -0.70
N PHE A 187 10.27 -19.17 -1.13
CA PHE A 187 11.44 -20.03 -1.16
C PHE A 187 12.57 -19.61 -0.21
N ASP A 188 12.60 -18.35 0.22
CA ASP A 188 13.59 -17.79 1.13
C ASP A 188 15.05 -18.10 0.70
N THR A 189 15.33 -17.93 -0.60
CA THR A 189 16.68 -18.12 -1.13
C THR A 189 17.33 -16.79 -1.55
N PRO A 190 18.67 -16.66 -1.45
CA PRO A 190 19.39 -15.46 -1.85
C PRO A 190 19.10 -15.00 -3.28
N GLU A 191 18.90 -15.95 -4.20
CA GLU A 191 18.58 -15.71 -5.61
C GLU A 191 17.27 -14.94 -5.79
N TYR A 192 16.24 -15.28 -5.00
CA TYR A 192 14.92 -14.64 -5.12
C TYR A 192 14.78 -13.42 -4.22
N CYS A 193 15.51 -13.39 -3.11
CA CYS A 193 15.50 -12.27 -2.17
C CYS A 193 16.56 -11.21 -2.48
N CYS A 194 17.40 -11.44 -3.49
CA CYS A 194 18.50 -10.55 -3.88
C CYS A 194 19.44 -10.20 -2.70
N THR A 195 19.87 -11.21 -1.94
CA THR A 195 20.75 -11.03 -0.78
C THR A 195 22.12 -11.69 -0.97
N GLY A 196 23.09 -11.31 -0.14
CA GLY A 196 24.43 -11.90 -0.19
C GLY A 196 25.10 -11.73 -1.56
N ALA A 197 25.45 -12.85 -2.21
CA ALA A 197 26.04 -12.84 -3.56
C ALA A 197 25.11 -12.23 -4.63
N TYR A 198 23.81 -12.20 -4.37
CA TYR A 198 22.78 -11.64 -5.25
C TYR A 198 22.39 -10.20 -4.87
N GLY A 199 23.19 -9.53 -4.03
CA GLY A 199 22.93 -8.16 -3.56
C GLY A 199 23.19 -7.04 -4.58
N SER A 200 23.11 -7.32 -5.88
CA SER A 200 23.23 -6.29 -6.93
C SER A 200 22.31 -6.58 -8.12
N PRO A 201 21.90 -5.56 -8.88
CA PRO A 201 21.09 -5.75 -10.10
C PRO A 201 21.73 -6.70 -11.12
N THR A 202 23.06 -6.73 -11.19
CA THR A 202 23.80 -7.61 -12.12
C THR A 202 23.77 -9.07 -11.66
N THR A 203 23.76 -9.31 -10.35
CA THR A 203 23.82 -10.67 -9.79
C THR A 203 22.44 -11.24 -9.47
N CYS A 204 21.39 -10.44 -9.32
CA CYS A 204 20.01 -10.89 -9.13
C CYS A 204 19.13 -10.49 -10.33
N PRO A 205 19.13 -11.28 -11.43
CA PRO A 205 18.28 -11.00 -12.58
C PRO A 205 16.81 -11.34 -12.30
N ALA A 206 15.91 -10.80 -13.12
CA ALA A 206 14.51 -11.21 -13.12
C ALA A 206 14.35 -12.72 -13.37
N THR A 207 13.36 -13.32 -12.72
CA THR A 207 13.07 -14.76 -12.77
C THR A 207 11.71 -15.01 -13.42
N GLU A 208 11.38 -16.28 -13.69
CA GLU A 208 10.05 -16.65 -14.20
C GLU A 208 8.89 -16.17 -13.30
N TYR A 209 9.10 -16.15 -11.98
CA TYR A 209 8.11 -15.67 -11.02
C TYR A 209 7.94 -14.16 -11.05
N SER A 210 9.05 -13.39 -11.03
CA SER A 210 8.96 -11.92 -11.10
C SER A 210 8.45 -11.47 -12.48
N ASN A 211 8.84 -12.16 -13.55
CA ASN A 211 8.31 -11.89 -14.90
C ASN A 211 6.80 -12.11 -14.98
N ALA A 212 6.25 -13.13 -14.30
CA ALA A 212 4.82 -13.36 -14.24
C ALA A 212 4.08 -12.20 -13.53
N PHE A 213 4.66 -11.69 -12.43
CA PHE A 213 4.11 -10.54 -11.70
C PHE A 213 4.19 -9.28 -12.55
N LYS A 214 5.32 -9.06 -13.22
CA LYS A 214 5.54 -7.90 -14.10
C LYS A 214 4.62 -7.89 -15.31
N ALA A 215 4.36 -9.05 -15.90
CA ALA A 215 3.43 -9.19 -17.02
C ALA A 215 2.00 -8.81 -16.63
N ALA A 216 1.57 -9.15 -15.41
CA ALA A 216 0.25 -8.78 -14.90
C ALA A 216 0.18 -7.31 -14.45
N CYS A 217 1.26 -6.79 -13.89
CA CYS A 217 1.32 -5.45 -13.29
C CYS A 217 2.57 -4.69 -13.78
N PRO A 218 2.55 -4.16 -15.02
CA PRO A 218 3.75 -3.58 -15.66
C PRO A 218 4.33 -2.35 -14.97
N THR A 219 3.53 -1.61 -14.21
CA THR A 219 3.94 -0.40 -13.50
C THR A 219 4.30 -0.64 -12.02
N ALA A 220 4.28 -1.89 -11.57
CA ALA A 220 4.66 -2.26 -10.21
C ALA A 220 6.05 -2.93 -10.18
N TYR A 221 6.76 -2.80 -9.06
CA TYR A 221 7.95 -3.59 -8.79
C TYR A 221 7.58 -5.06 -8.68
N SER A 222 8.23 -5.90 -9.49
CA SER A 222 8.05 -7.35 -9.45
C SER A 222 9.11 -8.10 -8.65
N TYR A 223 10.26 -7.45 -8.41
CA TYR A 223 11.39 -7.93 -7.59
C TYR A 223 12.28 -6.73 -7.19
N ALA A 224 13.28 -6.96 -6.34
CA ALA A 224 14.04 -5.90 -5.68
C ALA A 224 14.81 -4.92 -6.60
N TYR A 225 15.14 -5.28 -7.84
CA TYR A 225 15.89 -4.42 -8.77
C TYR A 225 15.10 -4.04 -10.03
N ASP A 226 13.77 -4.00 -9.95
CA ASP A 226 12.86 -3.62 -11.04
C ASP A 226 12.68 -2.09 -11.21
N ASP A 227 13.76 -1.31 -11.11
CA ASP A 227 13.65 0.16 -11.02
C ASP A 227 13.15 0.82 -12.32
N ALA A 228 13.66 0.37 -13.47
CA ALA A 228 13.55 1.09 -14.74
C ALA A 228 12.11 1.38 -15.21
N THR A 229 11.13 0.64 -14.71
CA THR A 229 9.71 0.78 -15.10
C THR A 229 8.75 0.90 -13.92
N SER A 230 9.28 0.95 -12.69
CA SER A 230 8.47 0.80 -11.47
C SER A 230 8.65 1.95 -10.49
N THR A 231 9.73 2.74 -10.59
CA THR A 231 9.89 3.97 -9.82
C THR A 231 9.21 5.14 -10.52
N PHE A 232 8.37 5.87 -9.79
CA PHE A 232 7.71 7.07 -10.28
C PHE A 232 8.14 8.28 -9.47
N THR A 233 8.12 9.45 -10.11
CA THR A 233 8.47 10.72 -9.47
C THR A 233 7.42 11.81 -9.68
N CYS A 234 7.32 12.70 -8.71
CA CYS A 234 6.48 13.89 -8.73
C CYS A 234 7.03 14.90 -7.72
N LYS A 235 6.70 16.19 -7.85
CA LYS A 235 7.10 17.23 -6.88
C LYS A 235 5.88 17.88 -6.25
N GLY A 236 5.80 17.89 -4.93
CA GLY A 236 4.79 18.65 -4.17
C GLY A 236 3.36 18.17 -4.43
N ALA A 237 3.16 16.86 -4.51
CA ALA A 237 1.85 16.25 -4.71
C ALA A 237 1.22 15.75 -3.41
N ASN A 238 -0.10 15.59 -3.45
CA ASN A 238 -0.82 14.69 -2.54
C ASN A 238 -1.01 13.34 -3.23
N TYR A 239 -1.35 12.29 -2.48
CA TYR A 239 -1.42 10.94 -3.04
C TYR A 239 -2.72 10.25 -2.65
N ALA A 240 -3.42 9.67 -3.62
CA ALA A 240 -4.54 8.77 -3.38
C ALA A 240 -4.04 7.32 -3.43
N ILE A 241 -4.25 6.56 -2.36
CA ILE A 241 -3.91 5.13 -2.27
C ILE A 241 -5.23 4.36 -2.36
N THR A 242 -5.48 3.73 -3.50
CA THR A 242 -6.77 3.12 -3.81
C THR A 242 -6.65 1.60 -3.79
N PHE A 243 -7.39 0.97 -2.87
CA PHE A 243 -7.58 -0.47 -2.82
C PHE A 243 -8.72 -0.86 -3.78
N CYS A 244 -8.49 -1.87 -4.62
CA CYS A 244 -9.43 -2.33 -5.65
C CYS A 244 -9.96 -1.20 -6.57
N PRO A 245 -9.09 -0.46 -7.30
CA PRO A 245 -9.48 0.74 -8.06
C PRO A 245 -10.58 0.52 -9.11
N TYR A 246 -10.76 -0.70 -9.63
CA TYR A 246 -11.83 -1.06 -10.56
C TYR A 246 -12.98 -1.86 -9.93
N GLY A 247 -13.12 -1.82 -8.60
CA GLY A 247 -14.20 -2.51 -7.90
C GLY A 247 -14.10 -4.03 -7.89
N THR A 248 -12.91 -4.58 -8.21
CA THR A 248 -12.67 -6.02 -8.19
C THR A 248 -12.87 -6.54 -6.78
N SER A 249 -13.93 -7.32 -6.60
CA SER A 249 -14.19 -8.08 -5.40
C SER A 249 -13.16 -9.20 -5.33
N ALA A 250 -11.97 -8.93 -4.78
CA ALA A 250 -10.98 -9.99 -4.55
C ALA A 250 -11.67 -11.09 -3.72
N GLY A 251 -11.93 -12.24 -4.34
CA GLY A 251 -12.33 -13.46 -3.65
C GLY A 251 -13.69 -13.49 -2.94
N VAL A 252 -14.52 -12.44 -2.97
CA VAL A 252 -15.89 -12.50 -2.39
C VAL A 252 -16.83 -13.22 -3.35
N ARG A 253 -16.59 -14.52 -3.54
CA ARG A 253 -17.72 -15.46 -3.57
C ARG A 253 -18.11 -15.72 -2.12
N TYR A 254 -18.60 -14.69 -1.41
CA TYR A 254 -19.54 -14.98 -0.32
C TYR A 254 -20.62 -15.78 -1.01
N SER A 255 -20.75 -17.03 -0.59
CA SER A 255 -21.70 -17.95 -1.16
C SER A 255 -23.10 -17.37 -0.95
N ALA A 256 -23.58 -16.60 -1.91
CA ALA A 256 -24.99 -16.24 -2.04
C ALA A 256 -25.85 -17.51 -2.16
N ARG A 257 -25.22 -18.69 -2.35
CA ARG A 257 -25.88 -20.00 -2.28
C ARG A 257 -26.19 -20.43 -0.85
N VAL A 258 -25.47 -20.01 0.19
CA VAL A 258 -25.79 -20.46 1.57
C VAL A 258 -27.04 -19.75 2.09
N GLU A 259 -27.20 -18.45 1.87
CA GLU A 259 -28.47 -17.78 2.21
C GLU A 259 -29.63 -18.27 1.35
N PHE A 260 -29.45 -18.48 0.04
CA PHE A 260 -30.51 -19.03 -0.81
C PHE A 260 -30.90 -20.46 -0.44
N ILE A 261 -29.94 -21.32 -0.09
CA ILE A 261 -30.24 -22.70 0.35
C ILE A 261 -30.92 -22.67 1.72
N LEU A 262 -30.50 -21.83 2.65
CA LEU A 262 -31.14 -21.72 3.96
C LEU A 262 -32.58 -21.18 3.84
N LEU A 263 -32.81 -20.18 2.98
CA LEU A 263 -34.16 -19.67 2.67
C LEU A 263 -35.03 -20.71 1.95
N LEU A 264 -34.48 -21.49 1.02
CA LEU A 264 -35.19 -22.59 0.36
C LEU A 264 -35.50 -23.74 1.33
N CYS A 265 -34.60 -24.07 2.25
CA CYS A 265 -34.81 -25.07 3.29
C CYS A 265 -35.87 -24.63 4.30
N ILE A 266 -35.86 -23.36 4.72
CA ILE A 266 -36.88 -22.79 5.62
C ILE A 266 -38.25 -22.75 4.92
N ALA A 267 -38.30 -22.33 3.65
CA ALA A 267 -39.53 -22.33 2.86
C ALA A 267 -40.09 -23.74 2.66
N ALA A 268 -39.25 -24.74 2.42
CA ALA A 268 -39.65 -26.14 2.31
C ALA A 268 -40.15 -26.70 3.66
N PHE A 269 -39.49 -26.37 4.78
CA PHE A 269 -39.93 -26.78 6.12
C PHE A 269 -41.30 -26.20 6.49
N LEU A 270 -41.55 -24.93 6.15
CA LEU A 270 -42.84 -24.27 6.39
C LEU A 270 -43.96 -24.84 5.50
N PHE A 271 -43.66 -25.26 4.26
CA PHE A 271 -44.64 -25.90 3.38
C PHE A 271 -45.04 -27.31 3.84
N LEU A 272 -44.12 -28.08 4.43
CA LEU A 272 -44.40 -29.43 4.92
C LEU A 272 -45.18 -29.47 6.25
N HIS A 273 -45.22 -28.38 7.00
CA HIS A 273 -45.96 -28.29 8.28
C HIS A 273 -47.27 -27.50 8.17
N ALA A 274 -47.67 -27.11 6.96
CA ALA A 274 -48.91 -26.36 6.68
C ALA A 274 -49.99 -27.23 6.00
N GLN A 275 -49.82 -28.56 5.95
CA GLN A 275 -50.85 -29.55 5.62
C GLN A 275 -51.13 -30.43 6.85
#